data_AF-A0A3D4CXG1-F1
#
_entry.id   AF-A0A3D4CXG1-F1
#
_cell.length_a   1.000
_cell.length_b   1.000
_cell.length_c   1.000
_cell.angle_alpha   90.00
_cell.angle_beta   90.00
_cell.angle_gamma   90.00
#
_symmetry.space_group_name_H-M   'P 1'
#
loop_
_entity.id
_entity.type
_entity.pdbx_description
1 polymer ?
#
loop_
_entity_poly.entity_id
_entity_poly.type
_entity_poly.pdbx_seq_one_letter_code
_entity_poly.pdbx_strand_id
1 'polypeptide(L)'
;MSALVSLLGIAVLLGVATIFSSNWRAIQLRTVTGALLLQIGLGAFVLFTTQGQAVLGSLSTLVRAIISSGDKGIEFLFGALAEQESMGFIFVVRVLP
;
A
#
# COMPACT_ATOMS: atom_id res chain seq x y z
N MET A 1 10.71 -21.54 -8.52
CA MET A 1 11.48 -20.53 -9.27
C MET A 1 11.17 -19.10 -8.81
N SER A 2 9.90 -18.73 -8.62
CA SER A 2 9.49 -17.38 -8.14
C SER A 2 10.11 -16.95 -6.82
N ALA A 3 10.12 -17.80 -5.78
CA ALA A 3 10.68 -17.45 -4.47
C ALA A 3 12.18 -17.10 -4.52
N LEU A 4 12.93 -17.77 -5.40
CA LEU A 4 14.36 -17.55 -5.58
C LEU A 4 14.63 -16.20 -6.26
N VAL A 5 13.77 -15.82 -7.22
CA VAL A 5 13.76 -14.48 -7.84
C VAL A 5 13.39 -13.40 -6.80
N SER A 6 12.40 -13.65 -5.95
CA SER A 6 12.02 -12.70 -4.88
C SER A 6 13.16 -12.47 -3.88
N LEU A 7 13.85 -13.54 -3.46
CA LEU A 7 14.98 -13.45 -2.55
C LEU A 7 16.15 -12.67 -3.18
N LEU A 8 16.42 -12.93 -4.47
CA LEU A 8 17.43 -12.20 -5.23
C LEU A 8 17.07 -10.72 -5.37
N GLY A 9 15.78 -10.40 -5.58
CA GLY A 9 15.29 -9.02 -5.57
C GLY A 9 15.57 -8.28 -4.26
N ILE A 10 15.31 -8.92 -3.11
CA ILE A 10 15.62 -8.35 -1.78
C ILE A 10 17.13 -8.09 -1.64
N ALA A 11 17.97 -9.06 -2.02
CA ALA A 11 19.41 -8.93 -1.95
C ALA A 11 19.94 -7.79 -2.84
N VAL A 12 19.41 -7.66 -4.06
CA VAL A 12 19.78 -6.58 -4.99
C VAL A 12 19.38 -5.21 -4.43
N LEU A 13 18.17 -5.06 -3.89
CA LEU A 13 17.71 -3.79 -3.32
C LEU A 13 18.56 -3.38 -2.11
N LEU A 14 18.90 -4.33 -1.23
CA LEU A 14 19.82 -4.07 -0.11
C LEU A 14 21.23 -3.72 -0.60
N GLY A 15 21.70 -4.38 -1.66
CA GLY A 15 22.98 -4.07 -2.30
C GLY A 15 23.02 -2.65 -2.87
N VAL A 16 21.98 -2.24 -3.59
CA VAL A 16 21.84 -0.87 -4.11
C VAL A 16 21.81 0.14 -2.96
N ALA A 17 21.00 -0.09 -1.93
CA ALA A 17 20.95 0.78 -0.76
C ALA A 17 22.32 0.91 -0.06
N THR A 18 23.10 -0.18 -0.03
CA THR A 18 24.46 -0.18 0.54
C THR A 18 25.44 0.62 -0.32
N ILE A 19 25.42 0.45 -1.65
CA ILE A 19 26.31 1.17 -2.57
C ILE A 19 26.08 2.69 -2.49
N PHE A 20 24.82 3.12 -2.46
CA PHE A 20 24.44 4.53 -2.38
C PHE A 20 24.46 5.09 -0.94
N SER A 21 24.88 4.30 0.05
CA SER A 21 24.95 4.76 1.44
C SER A 21 26.07 5.79 1.63
N SER A 22 25.76 6.90 2.29
CA SER A 22 26.74 7.96 2.58
C SER A 22 27.84 7.52 3.56
N ASN A 23 27.59 6.50 4.40
CA ASN A 23 28.58 5.98 5.32
C ASN A 23 28.36 4.50 5.58
N TRP A 24 29.15 3.66 4.91
CA TRP A 24 29.02 2.21 4.96
C TRP A 24 29.34 1.62 6.34
N ARG A 25 30.15 2.33 7.14
CA ARG A 25 30.57 1.90 8.49
C ARG A 25 29.53 2.24 9.57
N ALA A 26 28.64 3.18 9.29
CA ALA A 26 27.58 3.57 10.23
C ALA A 26 26.31 2.71 10.09
N ILE A 27 26.27 1.76 9.14
CA ILE A 27 25.12 0.89 8.94
C ILE A 27 24.99 -0.07 10.12
N GLN A 28 23.96 0.17 10.94
CA GLN A 28 23.65 -0.69 12.07
C GLN A 28 22.86 -1.93 11.63
N LEU A 29 23.55 -3.07 11.54
CA LEU A 29 22.94 -4.35 11.12
C LEU A 29 21.74 -4.76 11.97
N ARG A 30 21.74 -4.45 13.28
CA ARG A 30 20.59 -4.73 14.15
C ARG A 30 19.32 -4.00 13.69
N THR A 31 19.45 -2.75 13.25
CA THR A 31 18.34 -1.92 12.81
C THR A 31 17.86 -2.34 11.43
N VAL A 32 18.79 -2.57 10.48
CA VAL A 32 18.45 -2.98 9.10
C VAL A 32 17.79 -4.35 9.08
N THR A 33 18.37 -5.34 9.75
CA THR A 33 17.81 -6.69 9.79
C THR A 33 16.50 -6.72 10.58
N GLY A 34 16.40 -5.94 11.67
CA GLY A 34 15.15 -5.79 12.42
C GLY A 34 14.02 -5.20 11.56
N ALA A 35 14.30 -4.14 10.80
CA ALA A 35 13.35 -3.54 9.87
C ALA A 35 12.93 -4.53 8.77
N LEU A 36 13.89 -5.26 8.17
CA LEU A 36 13.61 -6.26 7.14
C LEU A 36 12.73 -7.39 7.69
N LEU A 37 13.03 -7.91 8.87
CA LEU A 37 12.24 -8.96 9.52
C LEU A 37 10.83 -8.48 9.87
N LEU A 38 10.69 -7.24 10.36
CA LEU A 38 9.38 -6.65 10.61
C LEU A 38 8.58 -6.51 9.32
N GLN A 39 9.19 -6.04 8.24
CA GLN A 39 8.52 -5.87 6.94
C GLN A 39 8.06 -7.21 6.36
N ILE A 40 8.94 -8.22 6.36
CA ILE A 40 8.59 -9.58 5.91
C ILE A 40 7.53 -10.17 6.83
N GLY A 41 7.66 -10.01 8.14
CA GLY A 41 6.73 -10.52 9.14
C GLY A 41 5.33 -9.92 8.99
N LEU A 42 5.23 -8.61 8.78
CA LEU A 42 3.95 -7.93 8.51
C LEU A 42 3.34 -8.41 7.20
N GLY A 43 4.13 -8.48 6.12
CA GLY A 43 3.67 -8.98 4.83
C GLY A 43 3.18 -10.43 4.90
N ALA A 44 3.92 -11.29 5.60
CA ALA A 44 3.53 -12.67 5.85
C ALA A 44 2.23 -12.74 6.67
N PHE A 45 2.14 -11.95 7.74
CA PHE A 45 0.95 -11.90 8.58
C PHE A 45 -0.29 -11.51 7.77
N VAL A 46 -0.28 -10.38 7.07
CA VAL A 46 -1.47 -9.85 6.39
C VAL A 46 -1.81 -10.57 5.09
N LEU A 47 -0.85 -11.19 4.40
CA LEU A 47 -1.08 -11.84 3.10
C LEU A 47 -1.18 -13.37 3.19
N PHE A 48 -0.53 -14.03 4.15
CA PHE A 48 -0.54 -15.50 4.24
C PHE A 48 -1.44 -16.05 5.33
N THR A 49 -1.74 -15.29 6.40
CA THR A 49 -2.59 -15.78 7.50
C THR A 49 -4.03 -15.35 7.34
N THR A 50 -4.98 -16.23 7.69
CA THR A 50 -6.42 -15.94 7.62
C THR A 50 -6.82 -14.77 8.53
N GLN A 51 -6.23 -14.71 9.74
CA GLN A 51 -6.48 -13.62 10.69
C GLN A 51 -5.93 -12.28 10.19
N GLY A 52 -4.73 -12.26 9.61
CA GLY A 52 -4.17 -11.04 9.03
C GLY A 52 -4.95 -10.54 7.82
N GLN A 53 -5.41 -11.45 6.95
CA GLN A 53 -6.29 -11.11 5.83
C GLN A 53 -7.64 -10.54 6.32
N ALA A 54 -8.22 -11.12 7.38
CA ALA A 54 -9.46 -10.60 7.97
C ALA A 54 -9.29 -9.19 8.55
N VAL A 55 -8.18 -8.92 9.25
CA VAL A 55 -7.83 -7.58 9.75
C VAL A 55 -7.62 -6.60 8.62
N LEU A 56 -6.88 -6.98 7.57
CA LEU A 56 -6.69 -6.13 6.40
C LEU A 56 -8.02 -5.85 5.67
N GLY A 57 -8.91 -6.84 5.61
CA GLY A 57 -10.24 -6.73 5.03
C GLY A 57 -11.17 -5.80 5.82
N SER A 58 -11.14 -5.83 7.15
CA SER A 58 -11.93 -4.93 7.99
C SER A 58 -11.45 -3.48 7.87
N LEU A 59 -10.13 -3.25 7.86
CA LEU A 59 -9.55 -1.94 7.59
C LEU A 59 -9.91 -1.44 6.18
N SER A 60 -9.87 -2.31 5.18
CA SER A 60 -10.28 -1.96 3.81
C SER A 60 -11.76 -1.56 3.74
N THR A 61 -12.63 -2.27 4.46
CA THR A 61 -14.06 -1.93 4.55
C THR A 61 -14.28 -0.59 5.26
N LEU A 62 -13.52 -0.30 6.31
CA LEU A 62 -13.57 0.98 7.00
C LEU A 62 -13.18 2.14 6.08
N VAL A 63 -12.07 2.00 5.35
CA VAL A 63 -11.64 3.02 4.37
C VAL A 63 -12.69 3.20 3.27
N ARG A 64 -13.28 2.12 2.77
CA ARG A 64 -14.38 2.19 1.80
C ARG A 64 -15.61 2.93 2.34
N ALA A 65 -15.95 2.74 3.62
CA ALA A 65 -17.05 3.47 4.25
C ALA A 65 -16.77 4.98 4.28
N ILE A 66 -15.53 5.38 4.59
CA ILE A 66 -15.10 6.78 4.56
C ILE A 66 -15.17 7.35 3.15
N ILE A 67 -14.67 6.62 2.15
CA ILE A 67 -14.76 7.03 0.73
C ILE A 67 -16.22 7.19 0.30
N SER A 68 -17.09 6.24 0.63
CA SER A 68 -18.51 6.30 0.31
C SER A 68 -19.23 7.48 0.98
N SER A 69 -18.79 7.90 2.17
CA SER A 69 -19.28 9.15 2.77
C SER A 69 -18.83 10.39 1.99
N GLY A 70 -17.60 10.39 1.44
CA GLY A 70 -17.10 11.43 0.54
C GLY A 70 -17.86 11.49 -0.79
N ASP A 71 -18.17 10.33 -1.39
CA ASP A 71 -18.96 10.24 -2.62
C ASP A 71 -20.33 10.94 -2.48
N LYS A 72 -20.99 10.80 -1.32
CA LYS A 72 -22.24 11.53 -1.03
C LYS A 72 -22.07 13.04 -1.01
N GLY A 73 -20.90 13.53 -0.58
CA GLY A 73 -20.57 14.96 -0.63
C GLY A 73 -20.34 15.45 -2.07
N ILE A 74 -19.68 14.63 -2.90
CA ILE A 74 -19.49 14.91 -4.33
C ILE A 74 -20.84 14.92 -5.05
N GLU A 75 -21.72 13.96 -4.76
CA GLU A 75 -23.09 13.91 -5.29
C GLU A 75 -23.89 15.16 -4.91
N PHE A 76 -23.78 15.64 -3.67
CA PHE A 76 -24.41 16.90 -3.23
C PHE A 76 -23.87 18.13 -3.98
N LEU A 77 -22.55 18.20 -4.21
CA LEU A 77 -21.91 19.35 -4.86
C LEU A 77 -22.06 19.37 -6.38
N PHE A 78 -22.07 18.21 -7.03
CA PHE A 78 -22.00 18.08 -8.49
C PHE A 78 -23.22 17.40 -9.13
N GLY A 79 -24.13 16.81 -8.35
CA GLY A 79 -25.39 16.22 -8.84
C GLY A 79 -25.18 15.24 -10.01
N ALA A 80 -25.86 15.48 -11.14
CA ALA A 80 -25.78 14.65 -12.34
C ALA A 80 -24.40 14.61 -13.03
N LEU A 81 -23.46 15.52 -12.68
CA LEU A 81 -22.06 15.46 -13.15
C LEU A 81 -21.22 14.44 -12.34
N ALA A 82 -21.69 14.02 -11.17
CA ALA A 82 -21.11 12.95 -10.38
C ALA A 82 -21.62 11.56 -10.80
N GLU A 83 -22.77 11.47 -11.47
CA GLU A 83 -23.36 10.21 -11.94
C GLU A 83 -22.61 9.64 -13.14
N GLN A 84 -22.14 8.42 -12.99
CA GLN A 84 -21.32 7.72 -13.98
C GLN A 84 -22.14 7.25 -15.19
N GLU A 85 -23.46 7.09 -15.03
CA GLU A 85 -24.35 6.56 -16.07
C GLU A 85 -24.69 7.57 -17.17
N SER A 86 -24.59 8.88 -16.93
CA SER A 86 -25.03 9.89 -17.91
C SER A 86 -23.90 10.54 -18.72
N MET A 87 -22.67 10.61 -18.18
CA MET A 87 -21.54 11.34 -18.81
C MET A 87 -20.19 10.61 -18.82
N GLY A 88 -20.11 9.39 -18.27
CA GLY A 88 -18.84 8.65 -18.13
C GLY A 88 -17.98 9.13 -16.95
N PHE A 89 -16.88 8.41 -16.66
CA PHE A 89 -16.00 8.72 -15.53
C PHE A 89 -15.21 10.02 -15.76
N ILE A 90 -15.63 11.12 -15.15
CA ILE A 90 -14.92 12.40 -15.19
C ILE A 90 -13.90 12.44 -14.04
N PHE A 91 -12.62 12.23 -14.37
CA PHE A 91 -11.51 12.16 -13.41
C PHE A 91 -11.45 13.38 -12.46
N VAL A 92 -11.64 14.60 -12.99
CA VAL A 92 -11.58 15.85 -12.21
C VAL A 92 -12.63 15.92 -11.09
N VAL A 93 -13.80 15.31 -11.29
CA VAL A 93 -14.92 15.38 -10.33
C VAL A 93 -14.86 14.24 -9.30
N ARG A 94 -14.13 13.15 -9.59
CA ARG A 94 -14.10 11.95 -8.74
C ARG A 94 -12.77 11.65 -8.05
N VAL A 95 -11.66 12.28 -8.47
CA VAL A 95 -10.31 11.97 -7.93
C VAL A 95 -9.64 13.16 -7.26
N LEU A 96 -9.99 14.39 -7.65
CA LEU A 96 -9.41 15.61 -7.07
C LEU A 96 -10.11 16.13 -5.81
N PRO A 97 -11.45 16.03 -5.67
CA PRO A 97 -12.15 16.42 -4.43
C PRO A 97 -11.91 15.42 -3.30
#